data_AF-A0A3S3TZW9-F1
#
_entry.id   AF-A0A3S3TZW9-F1
#
_cell.length_a   1.000
_cell.length_b   1.000
_cell.length_c   1.000
_cell.angle_alpha   90.00
_cell.angle_beta   90.00
_cell.angle_gamma   90.00
#
_symmetry.space_group_name_H-M   'P 1'
#
loop_
_entity.id
_entity.type
_entity.pdbx_description
1 polymer ?
#
loop_
_entity_poly.entity_id
_entity_poly.type
_entity_poly.pdbx_seq_one_letter_code
_entity_poly.pdbx_strand_id
1 'polypeptide(L)'
;MFLKDHERDGVYALLVRTIEAGQEHEKAAKDMADAQERLRIANEAITSIRAALRAFGFSNDADLWNNVGEALGMDRYAKAFDLAGVPRPAHLQGPLIEGSTSKETLGNVQSLPMEAVANETLSIREWIIQILKAEGDKGTKAADVKDFLSAIGLTGMHEKTVGMTLYRLSKEGVARRSGRMWYYLGSNTDDKDLAEGSARTTPPANIFE
;
A
#
# COMPACT_ATOMS: atom_id res chain seq x y z
N MET A 1 66.77 12.79 5.56
CA MET A 1 66.37 14.20 5.54
C MET A 1 66.12 14.62 6.98
N PHE A 2 66.90 15.57 7.52
CA PHE A 2 66.73 16.03 8.90
C PHE A 2 65.91 17.32 8.88
N LEU A 3 64.72 17.29 9.48
CA LEU A 3 63.90 18.48 9.70
C LEU A 3 64.61 19.40 10.70
N LYS A 4 64.64 20.70 10.40
CA LYS A 4 65.04 21.75 11.34
C LYS A 4 64.02 21.85 12.47
N ASP A 5 64.41 22.39 13.60
CA ASP A 5 63.57 22.38 14.81
C ASP A 5 62.20 23.05 14.60
N HIS A 6 62.14 24.20 13.93
CA HIS A 6 60.86 24.86 13.60
C HIS A 6 59.96 24.05 12.65
N GLU A 7 60.56 23.22 11.78
CA GLU A 7 59.80 22.33 10.89
C GLU A 7 59.22 21.16 11.68
N ARG A 8 59.93 20.67 12.70
CA ARG A 8 59.42 19.64 13.62
C ARG A 8 58.24 20.16 14.42
N ASP A 9 58.30 21.38 14.93
CA ASP A 9 57.20 22.01 15.66
C ASP A 9 55.96 22.19 14.76
N GLY A 10 56.16 22.59 13.50
CA GLY A 10 55.08 22.70 12.51
C GLY A 10 54.43 21.34 12.22
N VAL A 11 55.23 20.29 12.01
CA VAL A 11 54.72 18.92 11.79
C VAL A 11 54.00 18.40 13.04
N TYR A 12 54.51 18.69 14.24
CA TYR A 12 53.87 18.33 15.49
C TYR A 12 52.50 18.98 15.64
N ALA A 13 52.38 20.28 15.38
CA ALA A 13 51.09 20.99 15.43
C ALA A 13 50.06 20.40 14.44
N LEU A 14 50.50 20.03 13.22
CA LEU A 14 49.64 19.36 12.24
C LEU A 14 49.22 17.96 12.71
N LEU A 15 50.11 17.21 13.34
CA LEU A 15 49.79 15.90 13.89
C LEU A 15 48.73 16.01 15.00
N VAL A 16 48.91 16.94 15.95
CA VAL A 16 47.93 17.20 17.02
C VAL A 16 46.56 17.52 16.44
N ARG A 17 46.50 18.46 15.48
CA ARG A 17 45.23 18.86 14.84
C ARG A 17 44.57 17.71 14.07
N THR A 18 45.37 16.83 13.47
CA THR A 18 44.85 15.65 12.76
C THR A 18 44.26 14.64 13.74
N ILE A 19 44.90 14.45 14.90
CA ILE A 19 44.37 13.58 15.98
C ILE A 19 43.07 14.15 16.53
N GLU A 20 43.01 15.45 16.83
CA GLU A 20 41.79 16.12 17.30
C GLU A 20 40.64 15.99 16.29
N ALA A 21 40.92 16.25 15.01
CA ALA A 21 39.93 16.10 13.95
C ALA A 21 39.46 14.64 13.80
N GLY A 22 40.36 13.67 13.97
CA GLY A 22 40.03 12.25 13.97
C GLY A 22 39.11 11.85 15.13
N GLN A 23 39.37 12.37 16.33
CA GLN A 23 38.51 12.14 17.50
C GLN A 23 37.12 12.74 17.33
N GLU A 24 37.02 13.97 16.81
CA GLU A 24 35.73 14.61 16.55
C GLU A 24 34.96 13.85 15.45
N HIS A 25 35.65 13.37 14.42
CA HIS A 25 35.04 12.54 13.39
C HIS A 25 34.50 11.21 13.95
N GLU A 26 35.26 10.52 14.80
CA GLU A 26 34.82 9.28 15.44
C GLU A 26 33.60 9.51 16.36
N LYS A 27 33.61 10.60 17.13
CA LYS A 27 32.47 11.00 17.94
C LYS A 27 31.23 11.28 17.09
N ALA A 28 31.37 12.06 16.02
CA ALA A 28 30.29 12.35 15.09
C ALA A 28 29.76 11.08 14.40
N ALA A 29 30.66 10.15 14.03
CA ALA A 29 30.28 8.88 13.44
C ALA A 29 29.49 8.00 14.43
N LYS A 30 29.87 8.00 15.70
CA LYS A 30 29.14 7.31 16.76
C LYS A 30 27.75 7.93 16.99
N ASP A 31 27.67 9.26 17.06
CA ASP A 31 26.39 9.96 17.20
C ASP A 31 25.45 9.70 16.02
N MET A 32 25.99 9.62 14.80
CA MET A 32 25.24 9.22 13.60
C MET A 32 24.76 7.76 13.69
N ALA A 33 25.60 6.83 14.15
CA ALA A 33 25.21 5.43 14.32
C ALA A 33 24.08 5.29 15.36
N ASP A 34 24.20 5.98 16.50
CA ASP A 34 23.16 5.99 17.54
C ASP A 34 21.85 6.60 17.02
N ALA A 35 21.92 7.66 16.22
CA ALA A 35 20.74 8.25 15.58
C ALA A 35 20.09 7.31 14.55
N GLN A 36 20.90 6.63 13.74
CA GLN A 36 20.42 5.64 12.77
C GLN A 36 19.72 4.46 13.47
N GLU A 37 20.27 3.99 14.59
CA GLU A 37 19.67 2.91 15.36
C GLU A 37 18.33 3.32 15.97
N ARG A 38 18.23 4.55 16.52
CA ARG A 38 16.93 5.09 16.99
C ARG A 38 15.91 5.18 15.86
N LEU A 39 16.33 5.61 14.66
CA LEU A 39 15.46 5.65 13.48
C LEU A 39 15.00 4.24 13.07
N ARG A 40 15.90 3.25 13.09
CA ARG A 40 15.57 1.85 12.79
C ARG A 40 14.49 1.33 13.74
N ILE A 41 14.69 1.49 15.04
CA ILE A 41 13.72 1.06 16.07
C ILE A 41 12.37 1.77 15.88
N ALA A 42 12.37 3.08 15.63
CA ALA A 42 11.14 3.85 15.39
C ALA A 42 10.41 3.36 14.13
N ASN A 43 11.14 3.08 13.04
CA ASN A 43 10.56 2.57 11.80
C ASN A 43 9.96 1.17 11.98
N GLU A 44 10.59 0.32 12.78
CA GLU A 44 10.05 -1.00 13.14
C GLU A 44 8.74 -0.87 13.93
N ALA A 45 8.70 0.03 14.92
CA ALA A 45 7.47 0.31 15.68
C ALA A 45 6.35 0.83 14.76
N ILE A 46 6.64 1.78 13.87
CA ILE A 46 5.66 2.31 12.91
C ILE A 46 5.15 1.20 11.99
N THR A 47 6.05 0.35 11.49
CA THR A 47 5.69 -0.77 10.61
C THR A 47 4.79 -1.77 11.33
N SER A 48 5.12 -2.09 12.59
CA SER A 48 4.31 -2.98 13.44
C SER A 48 2.92 -2.40 13.70
N ILE A 49 2.83 -1.11 14.06
CA ILE A 49 1.53 -0.43 14.27
C ILE A 49 0.70 -0.42 12.98
N ARG A 50 1.31 -0.14 11.83
CA ARG A 50 0.62 -0.20 10.53
C ARG A 50 0.15 -1.60 10.17
N ALA A 51 0.90 -2.63 10.54
CA ALA A 51 0.45 -4.01 10.40
C ALA A 51 -0.75 -4.31 11.32
N ALA A 52 -0.74 -3.81 12.56
CA ALA A 52 -1.87 -3.93 13.46
C ALA A 52 -3.12 -3.20 12.95
N LEU A 53 -2.98 -1.97 12.43
CA LEU A 53 -4.08 -1.20 11.83
C LEU A 53 -4.72 -1.91 10.64
N ARG A 54 -3.93 -2.65 9.85
CA ARG A 54 -4.46 -3.49 8.76
C ARG A 54 -5.40 -4.58 9.27
N ALA A 55 -5.17 -5.12 10.46
CA ALA A 55 -6.11 -6.08 11.07
C ALA A 55 -7.48 -5.45 11.39
N PHE A 56 -7.55 -4.13 11.50
CA PHE A 56 -8.78 -3.35 11.67
C PHE A 56 -9.35 -2.81 10.36
N GLY A 57 -8.82 -3.23 9.20
CA GLY A 57 -9.33 -2.85 7.89
C GLY A 57 -8.79 -1.54 7.31
N PHE A 58 -7.80 -0.90 7.96
CA PHE A 58 -7.18 0.29 7.41
C PHE A 58 -6.13 -0.06 6.33
N SER A 59 -6.24 0.58 5.16
CA SER A 59 -5.29 0.46 4.06
C SER A 59 -3.99 1.22 4.36
N ASN A 60 -2.86 0.68 3.93
CA ASN A 60 -1.55 1.34 4.04
C ASN A 60 -1.30 2.24 2.82
N ASP A 61 -2.21 3.18 2.58
CA ASP A 61 -2.11 4.19 1.54
C ASP A 61 -1.61 5.53 2.11
N ALA A 62 -1.49 6.54 1.25
CA ALA A 62 -1.09 7.89 1.66
C ALA A 62 -2.12 8.55 2.61
N ASP A 63 -3.36 8.09 2.58
CA ASP A 63 -4.50 8.65 3.30
C ASP A 63 -4.82 7.88 4.60
N LEU A 64 -4.01 6.89 4.98
CA LEU A 64 -4.18 6.04 6.18
C LEU A 64 -4.59 6.86 7.40
N TRP A 65 -3.88 7.95 7.67
CA TRP A 65 -4.11 8.76 8.86
C TRP A 65 -5.39 9.62 8.78
N ASN A 66 -5.80 10.03 7.58
CA ASN A 66 -7.09 10.69 7.37
C ASN A 66 -8.22 9.69 7.63
N ASN A 67 -8.12 8.48 7.08
CA ASN A 67 -9.09 7.41 7.28
C ASN A 67 -9.21 7.00 8.76
N VAL A 68 -8.07 6.91 9.46
CA VAL A 68 -8.04 6.66 10.92
C VAL A 68 -8.71 7.81 11.67
N GLY A 69 -8.46 9.06 11.28
CA GLY A 69 -9.11 10.24 11.87
C GLY A 69 -10.62 10.26 11.67
N GLU A 70 -11.10 9.92 10.47
CA GLU A 70 -12.53 9.79 10.17
C GLU A 70 -13.20 8.68 10.99
N ALA A 71 -12.55 7.52 11.12
CA ALA A 71 -13.08 6.39 11.88
C ALA A 71 -13.13 6.63 13.40
N LEU A 72 -12.14 7.34 13.96
CA LEU A 72 -12.08 7.69 15.39
C LEU A 72 -12.96 8.90 15.74
N GLY A 73 -13.28 9.74 14.75
CA GLY A 73 -13.77 11.09 14.95
C GLY A 73 -12.65 12.07 15.29
N MET A 74 -12.77 13.30 14.79
CA MET A 74 -11.74 14.33 14.89
C MET A 74 -11.34 14.65 16.33
N ASP A 75 -12.26 14.55 17.30
CA ASP A 75 -11.98 14.84 18.71
C ASP A 75 -11.01 13.81 19.34
N ARG A 76 -11.24 12.52 19.10
CA ARG A 76 -10.35 11.45 19.60
C ARG A 76 -9.02 11.46 18.87
N TYR A 77 -9.05 11.77 17.57
CA TYR A 77 -7.85 11.88 16.76
C TYR A 77 -6.95 13.04 17.24
N ALA A 78 -7.52 14.23 17.48
CA ALA A 78 -6.80 15.37 18.02
C ALA A 78 -6.27 15.11 19.44
N LYS A 79 -7.05 14.44 20.31
CA LYS A 79 -6.60 14.06 21.66
C LYS A 79 -5.41 13.10 21.63
N ALA A 80 -5.25 12.28 20.59
CA ALA A 80 -4.09 11.40 20.45
C ALA A 80 -2.78 12.20 20.27
N PHE A 81 -2.79 13.33 19.57
CA PHE A 81 -1.63 14.22 19.45
C PHE A 81 -1.28 14.89 20.78
N ASP A 82 -2.29 15.34 21.52
CA ASP A 82 -2.09 15.92 22.85
C ASP A 82 -1.47 14.90 23.83
N LEU A 83 -1.93 13.65 23.80
CA LEU A 83 -1.37 12.55 24.60
C LEU A 83 0.06 12.17 24.18
N ALA A 84 0.37 12.28 22.88
CA ALA A 84 1.71 12.04 22.37
C ALA A 84 2.67 13.22 22.63
N GLY A 85 2.16 14.38 23.08
CA GLY A 85 2.95 15.60 23.27
C GLY A 85 3.50 16.18 21.96
N VAL A 86 2.87 15.86 20.82
CA VAL A 86 3.30 16.29 19.48
C VAL A 86 2.40 17.43 19.00
N PRO A 87 2.95 18.48 18.36
CA PRO A 87 2.13 19.55 17.81
C PRO A 87 1.10 19.01 16.80
N ARG A 88 -0.14 19.48 16.94
CA ARG A 88 -1.22 19.08 16.03
C ARG A 88 -0.94 19.60 14.61
N PRO A 89 -1.23 18.81 13.58
CA PRO A 89 -1.16 19.29 12.20
C PRO A 89 -2.14 20.46 11.99
N ALA A 90 -1.82 21.35 11.05
CA ALA A 90 -2.53 22.62 10.86
C ALA A 90 -4.06 22.49 10.68
N HIS A 91 -4.52 21.38 10.08
CA HIS A 91 -5.95 21.11 9.88
C HIS A 91 -6.70 20.71 11.16
N LEU A 92 -6.01 20.47 12.28
CA LEU A 92 -6.58 20.11 13.60
C LEU A 92 -6.37 21.19 14.67
N GLN A 93 -5.89 22.39 14.30
CA GLN A 93 -5.57 23.47 15.25
C GLN A 93 -6.80 24.25 15.74
N GLY A 94 -8.02 23.72 15.58
CA GLY A 94 -9.24 24.31 16.14
C GLY A 94 -9.46 23.93 17.62
N PRO A 95 -10.23 24.75 18.38
CA PRO A 95 -10.72 24.34 19.69
C PRO A 95 -11.58 23.08 19.54
N LEU A 96 -11.33 22.08 20.39
CA LEU A 96 -12.18 20.89 20.55
C LEU A 96 -13.54 21.37 21.08
N ILE A 97 -14.50 21.60 20.20
CA ILE A 97 -15.86 21.92 20.61
C ILE A 97 -16.54 20.58 20.89
N GLU A 98 -16.66 20.24 22.17
CA GLU A 98 -17.54 19.15 22.63
C GLU A 98 -18.95 19.39 22.08
N GLY A 99 -19.32 18.61 21.07
CA GLY A 99 -20.66 18.62 20.48
C GLY A 99 -20.79 19.50 19.24
N SER A 100 -20.40 18.97 18.08
CA SER A 100 -20.93 19.46 16.81
C SER A 100 -21.16 18.31 15.84
N THR A 101 -22.12 17.46 16.19
CA THR A 101 -22.93 16.73 15.20
C THR A 101 -23.83 17.72 14.47
N SER A 102 -23.63 17.89 13.15
CA SER A 102 -24.55 18.48 12.14
C SER A 102 -23.76 18.62 10.83
N LYS A 103 -24.11 18.05 9.67
CA LYS A 103 -25.43 17.79 9.04
C LYS A 103 -25.28 16.71 7.95
N GLU A 104 -26.14 15.69 8.00
CA GLU A 104 -27.25 15.42 7.05
C GLU A 104 -26.84 15.01 5.61
N THR A 105 -26.92 13.71 5.33
CA THR A 105 -27.77 13.24 4.23
C THR A 105 -28.46 11.94 4.66
N LEU A 106 -29.76 11.88 4.38
CA LEU A 106 -30.77 10.95 4.87
C LEU A 106 -30.61 9.52 4.34
N GLY A 107 -30.92 8.52 5.18
CA GLY A 107 -31.03 7.12 4.75
C GLY A 107 -31.26 6.14 5.90
N ASN A 108 -32.40 6.28 6.57
CA ASN A 108 -32.94 5.43 7.63
C ASN A 108 -32.86 3.91 7.35
N VAL A 109 -32.07 3.15 8.12
CA VAL A 109 -32.38 1.74 8.46
C VAL A 109 -31.85 1.39 9.88
N GLN A 110 -32.81 1.13 10.76
CA GLN A 110 -32.78 0.29 11.97
C GLN A 110 -31.44 -0.03 12.65
N SER A 111 -31.36 0.44 13.89
CA SER A 111 -30.63 -0.18 14.99
C SER A 111 -30.90 -1.69 15.09
N LEU A 112 -29.85 -2.50 14.98
CA LEU A 112 -29.78 -3.88 15.45
C LEU A 112 -28.41 -4.14 16.10
N PRO A 113 -28.35 -5.10 17.03
CA PRO A 113 -27.34 -5.19 18.07
C PRO A 113 -26.03 -5.80 17.58
N MET A 114 -24.98 -5.41 18.30
CA MET A 114 -23.68 -6.04 18.43
C MET A 114 -23.73 -7.57 18.29
N GLU A 115 -23.40 -8.10 17.12
CA GLU A 115 -23.01 -9.51 16.95
C GLU A 115 -21.93 -9.63 15.86
N ALA A 116 -21.04 -10.58 16.10
CA ALA A 116 -19.75 -10.81 15.49
C ALA A 116 -19.74 -10.81 13.96
N VAL A 117 -18.70 -10.21 13.35
CA VAL A 117 -18.34 -10.53 11.97
C VAL A 117 -16.91 -11.07 11.95
N ALA A 118 -16.85 -12.32 11.50
CA ALA A 118 -15.71 -13.20 11.51
C ALA A 118 -14.55 -12.69 10.65
N ASN A 119 -13.34 -13.04 11.08
CA ASN A 119 -12.13 -13.08 10.27
C ASN A 119 -12.36 -14.01 9.06
N GLU A 120 -12.88 -13.49 7.95
CA GLU A 120 -12.76 -14.18 6.67
C GLU A 120 -11.46 -13.73 6.01
N THR A 121 -10.44 -14.59 6.13
CA THR A 121 -9.22 -14.51 5.35
C THR A 121 -9.59 -14.43 3.87
N LEU A 122 -9.47 -13.24 3.28
CA LEU A 122 -9.78 -12.98 1.87
C LEU A 122 -9.15 -14.06 1.00
N SER A 123 -9.97 -14.66 0.13
CA SER A 123 -9.56 -15.78 -0.69
C SER A 123 -8.56 -15.33 -1.77
N ILE A 124 -7.70 -16.25 -2.23
CA ILE A 124 -6.72 -15.97 -3.31
C ILE A 124 -7.41 -15.36 -4.56
N ARG A 125 -8.67 -15.74 -4.79
CA ARG A 125 -9.50 -15.21 -5.87
C ARG A 125 -9.76 -13.72 -5.71
N GLU A 126 -10.14 -13.27 -4.52
CA GLU A 126 -10.39 -11.85 -4.23
C GLU A 126 -9.13 -11.00 -4.39
N TRP A 127 -7.98 -11.52 -3.96
CA TRP A 127 -6.70 -10.85 -4.17
C TRP A 127 -6.37 -10.64 -5.64
N ILE A 128 -6.57 -11.66 -6.48
CA ILE A 128 -6.33 -11.55 -7.92
C ILE A 128 -7.28 -10.53 -8.57
N ILE A 129 -8.55 -10.51 -8.14
CA ILE A 129 -9.51 -9.51 -8.61
C ILE A 129 -9.08 -8.09 -8.23
N GLN A 130 -8.60 -7.88 -6.99
CA GLN A 130 -8.11 -6.57 -6.56
C GLN A 130 -6.90 -6.10 -7.38
N ILE A 131 -5.95 -6.99 -7.67
CA ILE A 131 -4.78 -6.66 -8.50
C ILE A 131 -5.21 -6.27 -9.91
N LEU A 132 -6.11 -7.04 -10.53
CA LEU A 132 -6.62 -6.73 -11.87
C LEU A 132 -7.41 -5.41 -11.90
N LYS A 133 -8.16 -5.10 -10.83
CA LYS A 133 -8.85 -3.81 -10.67
C LYS A 133 -7.87 -2.65 -10.57
N ALA A 134 -6.79 -2.81 -9.80
CA ALA A 134 -5.80 -1.77 -9.60
C ALA A 134 -5.04 -1.41 -10.89
N GLU A 135 -4.74 -2.42 -11.72
CA GLU A 135 -4.02 -2.21 -12.98
C GLU A 135 -4.94 -1.75 -14.13
N GLY A 136 -6.24 -2.00 -14.02
CA GLY A 136 -7.28 -1.51 -14.93
C GLY A 136 -6.99 -1.86 -16.40
N ASP A 137 -6.90 -0.83 -17.24
CA ASP A 137 -6.73 -0.95 -18.70
C ASP A 137 -5.32 -1.36 -19.15
N LYS A 138 -4.31 -1.30 -18.27
CA LYS A 138 -2.94 -1.72 -18.62
C LYS A 138 -2.81 -3.24 -18.69
N GLY A 139 -3.66 -3.94 -17.93
CA GLY A 139 -3.61 -5.39 -17.74
C GLY A 139 -2.35 -5.85 -17.00
N THR A 140 -2.40 -7.06 -16.45
CA THR A 140 -1.31 -7.62 -15.64
C THR A 140 -0.90 -9.00 -16.17
N LYS A 141 0.38 -9.35 -16.09
CA LYS A 141 0.83 -10.72 -16.38
C LYS A 141 0.62 -11.63 -15.17
N ALA A 142 0.42 -12.92 -15.42
CA ALA A 142 0.31 -13.90 -14.34
C ALA A 142 1.57 -13.98 -13.45
N ALA A 143 2.76 -13.76 -14.04
CA ALA A 143 4.01 -13.67 -13.32
C ALA A 143 4.02 -12.49 -12.33
N ASP A 144 3.59 -11.31 -12.78
CA ASP A 144 3.53 -10.12 -11.93
C ASP A 144 2.53 -10.32 -10.79
N VAL A 145 1.35 -10.90 -11.07
CA VAL A 145 0.37 -11.28 -10.04
C VAL A 145 0.97 -12.25 -9.00
N LYS A 146 1.76 -13.24 -9.45
CA LYS A 146 2.45 -14.18 -8.56
C LYS A 146 3.45 -13.47 -7.64
N ASP A 147 4.20 -12.52 -8.18
CA ASP A 147 5.20 -11.77 -7.43
C ASP A 147 4.51 -10.85 -6.40
N PHE A 148 3.38 -10.23 -6.75
CA PHE A 148 2.55 -9.50 -5.80
C PHE A 148 2.00 -10.38 -4.68
N LEU A 149 1.44 -11.55 -5.01
CA LEU A 149 0.93 -12.49 -4.00
C LEU A 149 2.04 -13.02 -3.09
N SER A 150 3.25 -13.23 -3.64
CA SER A 150 4.42 -13.65 -2.87
C SER A 150 4.88 -12.56 -1.91
N ALA A 151 4.84 -11.29 -2.33
CA ALA A 151 5.15 -10.13 -1.48
C ALA A 151 4.15 -9.93 -0.33
N ILE A 152 2.91 -10.38 -0.49
CA ILE A 152 1.85 -10.34 0.53
C ILE A 152 2.00 -11.46 1.58
N GLY A 153 2.92 -12.41 1.39
CA GLY A 153 3.19 -13.51 2.33
C GLY A 153 2.54 -14.84 1.95
N LEU A 154 1.94 -14.96 0.76
CA LEU A 154 1.51 -16.24 0.18
C LEU A 154 2.69 -16.93 -0.51
N THR A 155 3.73 -17.22 0.28
CA THR A 155 4.97 -17.83 -0.20
C THR A 155 4.72 -19.29 -0.58
N GLY A 156 5.01 -19.67 -1.82
CA GLY A 156 4.83 -21.05 -2.33
C GLY A 156 3.81 -21.19 -3.48
N MET A 157 3.20 -20.11 -3.96
CA MET A 157 2.28 -20.18 -5.08
C MET A 157 3.03 -20.25 -6.43
N HIS A 158 2.79 -21.30 -7.19
CA HIS A 158 3.33 -21.44 -8.55
C HIS A 158 2.52 -20.61 -9.55
N GLU A 159 3.20 -20.08 -10.57
CA GLU A 159 2.58 -19.31 -11.67
C GLU A 159 1.44 -20.08 -12.35
N LYS A 160 1.54 -21.42 -12.45
CA LYS A 160 0.47 -22.28 -12.98
C LYS A 160 -0.81 -22.18 -12.15
N THR A 161 -0.71 -22.10 -10.84
CA THR A 161 -1.86 -21.96 -9.93
C THR A 161 -2.54 -20.61 -10.14
N VAL A 162 -1.76 -19.54 -10.25
CA VAL A 162 -2.27 -18.19 -10.56
C VAL A 162 -2.95 -18.17 -11.93
N GLY A 163 -2.33 -18.78 -12.94
CA GLY A 163 -2.90 -18.91 -14.28
C GLY A 163 -4.20 -19.72 -14.32
N MET A 164 -4.31 -20.79 -13.54
CA MET A 164 -5.55 -21.57 -13.41
C MET A 164 -6.66 -20.76 -12.76
N THR A 165 -6.35 -19.98 -11.72
CA THR A 165 -7.34 -19.12 -11.06
C THR A 165 -7.80 -17.98 -11.97
N LEU A 166 -6.87 -17.34 -12.70
CA LEU A 166 -7.19 -16.32 -13.72
C LEU A 166 -8.07 -16.89 -14.84
N TYR A 167 -7.81 -18.12 -15.26
CA TYR A 167 -8.64 -18.79 -16.27
C TYR A 167 -10.07 -19.07 -15.75
N ARG A 168 -10.23 -19.48 -14.49
CA ARG A 168 -11.56 -19.63 -13.86
C ARG A 168 -12.30 -18.30 -13.78
N LEU A 169 -11.61 -17.24 -13.33
CA LEU A 169 -12.16 -15.88 -13.31
C LEU A 169 -12.59 -15.40 -14.70
N SER A 170 -11.90 -15.82 -15.75
CA SER A 170 -12.28 -15.50 -17.12
C SER A 170 -13.50 -16.25 -17.61
N LYS A 171 -13.66 -17.53 -17.24
CA LYS A 171 -14.91 -18.26 -17.48
C LYS A 171 -16.10 -17.65 -16.75
N GLU A 172 -15.87 -17.02 -15.62
CA GLU A 172 -16.88 -16.33 -14.81
C GLU A 172 -17.18 -14.90 -15.30
N GLY A 173 -16.53 -14.45 -16.38
CA GLY A 173 -16.75 -13.12 -16.97
C GLY A 173 -16.08 -11.96 -16.21
N VAL A 174 -15.25 -12.26 -15.21
CA VAL A 174 -14.60 -11.26 -14.34
C VAL A 174 -13.24 -10.81 -14.88
N ALA A 175 -12.62 -11.62 -15.74
CA ALA A 175 -11.34 -11.29 -16.34
C ALA A 175 -11.30 -11.64 -17.83
N ARG A 176 -10.60 -10.83 -18.64
CA ARG A 176 -10.33 -11.15 -20.05
C ARG A 176 -8.84 -11.30 -20.26
N ARG A 177 -8.48 -12.24 -21.13
CA ARG A 177 -7.10 -12.41 -21.58
C ARG A 177 -6.93 -11.80 -22.96
N SER A 178 -5.87 -11.02 -23.14
CA SER A 178 -5.35 -10.65 -24.46
C SER A 178 -3.86 -11.01 -24.51
N GLY A 179 -3.52 -12.07 -25.25
CA GLY A 179 -2.14 -12.57 -25.34
C GLY A 179 -1.59 -13.08 -24.00
N ARG A 180 -0.62 -12.35 -23.42
CA ARG A 180 0.00 -12.64 -22.12
C ARG A 180 -0.55 -11.79 -20.97
N MET A 181 -1.43 -10.84 -21.29
CA MET A 181 -1.98 -9.87 -20.34
C MET A 181 -3.40 -10.27 -19.94
N TRP A 182 -3.72 -10.05 -18.68
CA TRP A 182 -5.04 -10.25 -18.09
C TRP A 182 -5.62 -8.90 -17.67
N TYR A 183 -6.90 -8.68 -17.97
CA TYR A 183 -7.61 -7.44 -17.71
C TYR A 183 -8.81 -7.75 -16.83
N TYR A 184 -9.14 -6.83 -15.93
CA TYR A 184 -10.39 -6.90 -15.21
C TYR A 184 -11.54 -6.53 -16.14
N LEU A 185 -12.54 -7.39 -16.26
CA LEU A 185 -13.87 -6.93 -16.66
C LEU A 185 -14.63 -6.71 -15.37
N GLY A 186 -15.03 -5.46 -15.11
CA GLY A 186 -16.11 -5.19 -14.18
C GLY A 186 -17.25 -6.15 -14.49
N SER A 187 -17.93 -6.66 -13.46
CA SER A 187 -19.11 -7.50 -13.63
C SER A 187 -20.23 -6.69 -14.29
N ASN A 188 -20.09 -6.43 -15.59
CA ASN A 188 -21.15 -6.02 -16.48
C ASN A 188 -21.58 -7.29 -17.18
N THR A 189 -22.70 -7.80 -16.70
CA THR A 189 -23.62 -8.65 -17.43
C THR A 189 -24.19 -8.00 -18.69
N ASP A 190 -23.48 -7.07 -19.35
CA ASP A 190 -23.93 -6.33 -20.53
C ASP A 190 -22.77 -6.01 -21.49
N ASP A 191 -21.94 -7.00 -21.81
CA ASP A 191 -21.24 -7.04 -23.10
C ASP A 191 -21.46 -8.42 -23.72
N LYS A 192 -22.75 -8.71 -23.86
CA LYS A 192 -23.27 -9.75 -24.74
C LYS A 192 -23.80 -9.10 -26.02
N ASP A 193 -23.02 -8.20 -26.60
CA ASP A 193 -23.16 -7.75 -27.98
C ASP A 193 -21.77 -7.33 -28.47
N LEU A 194 -21.39 -7.75 -29.68
CA LEU A 194 -20.07 -7.58 -30.32
C LEU A 194 -19.02 -8.69 -30.08
N ALA A 195 -19.39 -9.96 -30.28
CA ALA A 195 -18.54 -10.94 -30.98
C ALA A 195 -19.20 -12.31 -31.23
N GLU A 196 -20.46 -12.37 -31.67
CA GLU A 196 -20.94 -13.52 -32.45
C GLU A 196 -21.44 -13.03 -33.81
N GLY A 197 -20.49 -12.97 -34.75
CA GLY A 197 -20.74 -12.70 -36.16
C GLY A 197 -19.99 -13.68 -37.05
N SER A 198 -19.91 -14.95 -36.64
CA SER A 198 -19.62 -16.04 -37.58
C SER A 198 -20.96 -16.52 -38.15
N ALA A 199 -21.48 -15.77 -39.12
CA ALA A 199 -22.55 -16.23 -39.99
C ALA A 199 -21.97 -16.45 -41.38
N ARG A 200 -21.45 -17.66 -41.61
CA ARG A 200 -21.60 -18.30 -42.92
C ARG A 200 -23.10 -18.40 -43.15
N THR A 201 -23.64 -17.62 -44.08
CA THR A 201 -24.95 -17.90 -44.66
C THR A 201 -24.78 -17.96 -46.17
N THR A 202 -24.78 -19.20 -46.63
CA THR A 202 -25.03 -19.64 -48.00
C THR A 202 -26.12 -18.79 -48.66
N PRO A 203 -25.96 -18.35 -49.92
CA PRO A 203 -27.05 -17.72 -50.66
C PRO A 203 -28.14 -18.76 -50.96
N PRO A 204 -29.43 -18.41 -50.85
CA PRO A 204 -30.51 -19.30 -51.27
C PRO A 204 -30.56 -19.38 -52.80
N ALA A 205 -30.52 -20.61 -53.31
CA ALA A 205 -31.01 -20.93 -54.63
C ALA A 205 -32.55 -21.00 -54.59
N ASN A 206 -33.21 -20.25 -55.47
CA ASN A 206 -34.40 -20.64 -56.26
C ASN A 206 -34.88 -19.41 -57.07
N ILE A 207 -34.83 -19.39 -58.41
CA ILE A 207 -35.66 -20.09 -59.43
C ILE A 207 -36.78 -19.15 -59.97
N PHE A 208 -36.81 -18.96 -61.31
CA PHE A 208 -37.71 -18.16 -62.19
C PHE A 208 -37.52 -16.62 -62.14
N GLU A 209 -37.39 -15.85 -63.22
CA GLU A 209 -37.63 -15.99 -64.68
C GLU A 209 -36.40 -15.57 -65.52
#